data_AF-A0A5B7BIX4-F1
#
_entry.id   AF-A0A5B7BIX4-F1
#
_cell.length_a   1.000
_cell.length_b   1.000
_cell.length_c   1.000
_cell.angle_alpha   90.00
_cell.angle_beta   90.00
_cell.angle_gamma   90.00
#
_symmetry.space_group_name_H-M   'P 1'
#
loop_
_entity.id
_entity.type
_entity.pdbx_description
1 polymer ?
#
loop_
_entity_poly.entity_id
_entity_poly.type
_entity_poly.pdbx_seq_one_letter_code
_entity_poly.pdbx_strand_id
1 'polypeptide(L)'
;FFFKTTKKNRRNPAMETKVGAVVPPYDDYEPFCNWRREDVCDTLVVHLPEFKKEQLKVHISNHGILKITGERPVDGTKWSRICKKIRLSKNYNANEIHANFA
;
A
#
# COMPACT_ATOMS: atom_id res chain seq x y z
N PHE A 1 5.86 8.14 1.88
CA PHE A 1 5.45 7.10 2.86
C PHE A 1 6.42 5.94 2.75
N PHE A 2 6.98 5.48 3.88
CA PHE A 2 7.97 4.40 3.93
C PHE A 2 7.46 3.27 4.83
N PHE A 3 7.35 2.07 4.28
CA PHE A 3 7.06 0.85 5.05
C PHE A 3 8.34 0.04 5.20
N LYS A 4 8.74 -0.27 6.43
CA LYS A 4 9.87 -1.19 6.69
C LYS A 4 9.32 -2.58 6.97
N THR A 5 9.85 -3.59 6.29
CA THR A 5 9.48 -5.01 6.43
C THR A 5 10.75 -5.84 6.62
N THR A 6 10.80 -6.77 7.57
CA THR A 6 11.99 -7.59 7.87
C THR A 6 12.16 -8.78 6.90
N LYS A 7 13.42 -9.12 6.59
CA LYS A 7 14.02 -9.93 5.48
C LYS A 7 13.61 -11.43 5.41
N LYS A 8 13.84 -12.28 4.38
CA LYS A 8 13.81 -12.32 2.88
C LYS A 8 14.17 -13.77 2.46
N ASN A 9 13.44 -14.43 1.56
CA ASN A 9 14.02 -15.45 0.66
C ASN A 9 13.33 -15.43 -0.71
N ARG A 10 14.15 -15.54 -1.77
CA ARG A 10 13.78 -15.35 -3.18
C ARG A 10 12.95 -16.53 -3.71
N ARG A 11 11.79 -16.23 -4.31
CA ARG A 11 11.28 -16.75 -5.61
C ARG A 11 9.92 -16.12 -5.94
N ASN A 12 9.72 -15.74 -7.20
CA ASN A 12 8.47 -15.21 -7.75
C ASN A 12 7.36 -16.31 -7.73
N PRO A 13 6.06 -15.95 -7.73
CA PRO A 13 5.36 -15.69 -9.00
C PRO A 13 4.31 -14.54 -8.97
N ALA A 14 3.89 -14.15 -10.17
CA ALA A 14 2.84 -13.18 -10.48
C ALA A 14 1.43 -13.65 -10.07
N MET A 15 0.49 -12.71 -9.89
CA MET A 15 -0.90 -12.83 -10.36
C MET A 15 -1.75 -11.60 -10.01
N GLU A 16 -2.30 -10.97 -11.06
CA GLU A 16 -3.45 -10.08 -11.06
C GLU A 16 -4.68 -10.75 -10.46
N THR A 17 -5.60 -10.00 -9.84
CA THR A 17 -7.04 -10.30 -9.99
C THR A 17 -7.91 -9.06 -9.78
N LYS A 18 -8.62 -8.70 -10.85
CA LYS A 18 -9.71 -7.73 -11.00
C LYS A 18 -10.94 -8.14 -10.17
N VAL A 19 -11.57 -7.20 -9.47
CA VAL A 19 -13.01 -7.30 -9.13
C VAL A 19 -13.62 -5.90 -9.21
N GLY A 20 -14.60 -5.78 -10.10
CA GLY A 20 -15.43 -4.59 -10.25
C GLY A 20 -16.46 -4.47 -9.14
N ALA A 21 -16.70 -3.24 -8.73
CA ALA A 21 -17.90 -2.81 -8.04
C ALA A 21 -18.25 -1.44 -8.63
N VAL A 22 -19.52 -1.17 -8.86
CA VAL A 22 -20.01 0.13 -9.33
C VAL A 22 -19.74 1.15 -8.24
N VAL A 23 -18.97 2.19 -8.56
CA VAL A 23 -18.52 3.21 -7.60
C VAL A 23 -18.90 4.58 -8.15
N PRO A 24 -19.29 5.58 -7.32
CA PRO A 24 -19.35 6.99 -7.73
C PRO A 24 -18.09 7.42 -8.52
N PRO A 25 -18.07 8.57 -9.23
CA PRO A 25 -16.92 8.96 -10.05
C PRO A 25 -15.73 9.33 -9.16
N TYR A 26 -15.07 8.31 -8.61
CA TYR A 26 -13.84 8.40 -7.87
C TYR A 26 -12.73 8.11 -8.86
N ASP A 27 -11.77 9.03 -8.93
CA ASP A 27 -10.52 8.76 -9.61
C ASP A 27 -9.68 7.84 -8.73
N ASP A 28 -9.53 6.59 -9.18
CA ASP A 28 -8.64 5.60 -8.57
C ASP A 28 -7.19 6.07 -8.79
N TYR A 29 -6.58 6.59 -7.73
CA TYR A 29 -5.19 7.02 -7.77
C TYR A 29 -4.27 5.81 -7.59
N GLU A 30 -3.58 5.42 -8.66
CA GLU A 30 -2.58 4.34 -8.60
C GLU A 30 -1.22 4.91 -8.16
N PRO A 31 -0.75 4.60 -6.96
CA PRO A 31 0.45 5.21 -6.42
C PRO A 31 1.72 4.59 -6.98
N PHE A 32 2.77 5.39 -7.08
CA PHE A 32 4.08 4.85 -7.40
C PHE A 32 4.62 4.06 -6.19
N CYS A 33 4.95 2.79 -6.44
CA CYS A 33 5.41 1.83 -5.43
C CYS A 33 6.81 1.36 -5.81
N ASN A 34 7.76 1.42 -4.89
CA ASN A 34 9.11 0.92 -5.12
C ASN A 34 9.59 0.07 -3.95
N TRP A 35 10.08 -1.13 -4.24
CA TRP A 35 10.68 -2.03 -3.27
C TRP A 35 12.19 -1.79 -3.18
N ARG A 36 12.64 -1.25 -2.06
CA ARG A 36 14.06 -1.16 -1.71
C ARG A 36 14.44 -2.38 -0.88
N ARG A 37 15.22 -3.27 -1.47
CA ARG A 37 15.64 -4.50 -0.78
C ARG A 37 16.99 -4.27 -0.14
N GLU A 38 17.06 -4.27 1.19
CA GLU A 38 18.31 -4.11 1.93
C GLU A 38 18.69 -5.42 2.63
N ASP A 39 19.89 -5.44 3.21
CA ASP A 39 20.43 -6.63 3.88
C ASP A 39 19.82 -6.91 5.25
N VAL A 40 18.99 -6.03 5.79
CA VAL A 40 18.37 -6.22 7.12
C VAL A 40 16.85 -6.20 7.02
N CYS A 41 16.30 -5.36 6.14
CA CYS A 41 14.87 -5.23 5.91
C CYS A 41 14.59 -4.84 4.46
N ASP A 42 13.51 -5.35 3.87
CA ASP A 42 12.96 -4.81 2.64
C ASP A 42 12.07 -3.61 3.00
N THR A 43 12.25 -2.49 2.33
CA THR A 43 11.45 -1.28 2.51
C THR A 43 10.57 -1.07 1.29
N LEU A 44 9.25 -1.01 1.49
CA LEU A 44 8.32 -0.59 0.46
C LEU A 44 8.11 0.93 0.56
N VAL A 45 8.52 1.64 -0.47
CA VAL A 45 8.31 3.08 -0.61
C VAL A 45 7.06 3.31 -1.45
N VAL A 46 6.09 4.03 -0.89
CA VAL A 46 4.87 4.44 -1.59
C VAL A 46 4.84 5.96 -1.67
N HIS A 47 4.82 6.48 -2.89
CA HIS A 47 4.77 7.90 -3.17
C HIS A 47 3.31 8.32 -3.33
N LEU A 48 2.80 9.07 -2.35
CA LEU A 48 1.44 9.62 -2.34
C LEU A 48 1.50 11.14 -2.12
N PRO A 49 2.12 11.91 -3.03
CA PRO A 49 2.28 13.36 -2.85
C PRO A 49 0.95 14.08 -2.67
N GLU A 50 -0.13 13.51 -3.21
CA GLU A 50 -1.46 14.09 -3.18
C GLU A 50 -2.25 13.81 -1.90
N PHE A 51 -1.76 12.92 -1.03
CA PHE A 51 -2.49 12.50 0.18
C PHE A 51 -1.74 12.91 1.44
N LYS A 52 -2.47 13.46 2.42
CA LYS A 52 -1.93 13.71 3.76
C LYS A 52 -1.92 12.43 4.58
N LYS A 53 -1.02 12.36 5.58
CA LYS A 53 -0.96 11.26 6.56
C LYS A 53 -2.32 10.97 7.21
N GLU A 54 -3.05 12.00 7.59
CA GLU A 54 -4.36 11.92 8.26
C GLU A 54 -5.46 11.33 7.36
N GLN A 55 -5.30 11.47 6.04
CA GLN A 55 -6.24 10.95 5.04
C GLN A 55 -5.96 9.49 4.68
N LEU A 56 -4.87 8.92 5.22
CA LEU A 56 -4.42 7.58 4.89
C LEU A 56 -4.61 6.64 6.09
N LYS A 57 -5.14 5.47 5.78
CA LYS A 57 -5.28 4.34 6.70
C LYS A 57 -4.45 3.19 6.16
N VAL A 58 -3.59 2.68 7.03
CA VAL A 58 -2.82 1.48 6.76
C VAL A 58 -3.39 0.37 7.62
N HIS A 59 -3.70 -0.75 6.99
CA HIS A 59 -4.13 -1.96 7.67
C HIS A 59 -3.27 -3.13 7.22
N ILE A 60 -2.82 -3.95 8.17
CA ILE A 60 -2.10 -5.19 7.90
C ILE A 60 -2.99 -6.33 8.39
N SER A 61 -3.38 -7.20 7.46
CA SER A 61 -4.13 -8.40 7.79
C SER A 61 -3.18 -9.51 8.25
N ASN A 62 -3.63 -10.35 9.17
CA ASN A 62 -2.93 -11.57 9.62
C ASN A 62 -2.58 -12.54 8.46
N HIS A 63 -3.25 -12.41 7.30
CA HIS A 63 -2.91 -13.15 6.09
C HIS A 63 -1.70 -12.57 5.31
N GLY A 64 -0.97 -11.61 5.89
CA GLY A 64 0.14 -10.92 5.24
C GLY A 64 -0.34 -9.96 4.14
N ILE A 65 -1.50 -9.33 4.30
CA ILE A 65 -1.99 -8.36 3.31
C ILE A 65 -1.84 -6.96 3.89
N LEU A 66 -0.92 -6.18 3.30
CA LEU A 66 -0.81 -4.75 3.55
C LEU A 66 -1.82 -4.02 2.67
N LYS A 67 -2.75 -3.30 3.30
CA LYS A 67 -3.77 -2.49 2.64
C LYS A 67 -3.55 -1.03 3.01
N ILE A 68 -3.32 -0.19 2.01
CA ILE A 68 -3.22 1.25 2.13
C ILE A 68 -4.46 1.83 1.47
N THR A 69 -5.27 2.53 2.25
CA THR A 69 -6.47 3.22 1.77
C THR A 69 -6.40 4.69 2.12
N GLY A 70 -6.97 5.54 1.28
CA GLY A 70 -7.14 6.94 1.61
C GLY A 70 -8.15 7.59 0.70
N GLU A 71 -8.72 8.68 1.17
CA GLU A 71 -9.75 9.44 0.46
C GLU A 71 -9.43 10.92 0.64
N ARG A 72 -9.50 11.67 -0.46
CA ARG A 72 -9.31 13.11 -0.45
C ARG A 72 -10.32 13.81 -1.36
N PRO A 73 -10.75 15.03 -1.03
CA PRO A 73 -11.37 15.90 -2.01
C PRO A 73 -10.30 16.33 -3.04
N VAL A 74 -10.65 16.24 -4.32
CA VAL A 74 -9.84 16.76 -5.44
C VAL A 74 -10.33 18.15 -5.81
N ASP A 75 -11.64 18.27 -6.04
CA ASP A 75 -12.37 19.51 -6.33
C ASP A 75 -13.74 19.45 -5.66
N GLY A 76 -14.46 20.58 -5.59
CA GLY A 76 -15.74 20.72 -4.85
C GLY A 76 -16.84 19.70 -5.16
N THR A 77 -16.69 18.90 -6.22
CA THR A 77 -17.59 17.81 -6.63
C THR A 77 -16.88 16.46 -6.83
N LYS A 78 -15.55 16.39 -6.71
CA LYS A 78 -14.75 15.20 -7.03
C LYS A 78 -13.94 14.73 -5.83
N TRP A 79 -13.97 13.43 -5.58
CA TRP A 79 -13.17 12.76 -4.57
C TRP A 79 -12.21 11.79 -5.25
N SER A 80 -10.95 11.79 -4.83
CA SER A 80 -9.99 10.76 -5.21
C SER A 80 -9.82 9.82 -4.06
N ARG A 81 -9.71 8.54 -4.41
CA ARG A 81 -9.42 7.49 -3.45
C ARG A 81 -8.22 6.69 -3.91
N ILE A 82 -7.49 6.20 -2.95
CA ILE A 82 -6.44 5.22 -3.13
C ILE A 82 -6.82 3.95 -2.41
N CYS A 83 -6.63 2.81 -3.07
CA CYS A 83 -6.78 1.49 -2.47
C CYS A 83 -5.68 0.57 -2.99
N LYS A 84 -4.52 0.60 -2.33
CA LYS A 84 -3.40 -0.29 -2.67
C LYS A 84 -3.42 -1.50 -1.75
N LYS A 85 -3.54 -2.70 -2.33
CA LYS A 85 -3.40 -3.97 -1.62
C LYS A 85 -2.12 -4.66 -2.07
N ILE A 86 -1.31 -5.06 -1.12
CA ILE A 86 -0.02 -5.69 -1.36
C ILE A 86 -0.01 -6.99 -0.56
N ARG A 87 0.04 -8.10 -1.27
CA ARG A 87 0.24 -9.41 -0.66
C ARG A 87 1.70 -9.54 -0.32
N LEU A 88 1.98 -9.59 0.97
CA LEU A 88 3.25 -9.94 1.52
C LEU A 88 3.31 -11.47 1.56
N SER A 89 4.47 -12.01 1.23
CA SER A 89 4.71 -13.43 1.40
C SER A 89 4.56 -13.82 2.88
N LYS A 90 4.27 -15.10 3.17
CA LYS A 90 4.21 -15.65 4.54
C LYS A 90 5.49 -15.43 5.35
N ASN A 91 6.59 -15.07 4.68
CA ASN A 91 7.88 -14.82 5.26
C ASN A 91 7.99 -13.45 5.95
N TYR A 92 7.03 -12.55 5.73
CA TYR A 92 6.99 -11.26 6.42
C TYR A 92 6.14 -11.38 7.68
N ASN A 93 6.73 -11.11 8.84
CA ASN A 93 6.00 -11.06 10.09
C ASN A 93 5.13 -9.80 10.13
N ALA A 94 3.80 -9.95 10.10
CA ALA A 94 2.85 -8.84 10.13
C ALA A 94 3.08 -7.88 11.33
N ASN A 95 3.55 -8.41 12.46
CA ASN A 95 3.80 -7.63 13.67
C ASN A 95 5.08 -6.78 13.60
N GLU A 96 6.02 -7.12 12.71
CA GLU A 96 7.29 -6.40 12.51
C GLU A 96 7.22 -5.39 11.36
N ILE A 97 6.05 -5.27 10.72
CA ILE A 97 5.85 -4.30 9.66
C ILE A 97 5.45 -2.98 10.28
N HIS A 98 6.25 -1.96 9.99
CA HIS A 98 6.01 -0.61 10.49
C HIS A 98 5.81 0.36 9.34
N ALA A 99 4.76 1.18 9.48
CA ALA A 99 4.45 2.28 8.58
C ALA A 99 5.06 3.57 9.13
N ASN A 100 5.95 4.19 8.35
CA ASN A 100 6.55 5.47 8.68
C ASN A 100 6.18 6.53 7.65
N PHE A 101 5.97 7.74 8.15
CA PHE A 101 5.69 8.93 7.34
C PHE A 101 6.95 9.78 7.45
N ALA A 102 7.59 10.02 6.32
CA ALA A 102 8.73 10.93 6.18
C ALA A 102 8.38 11.97 5.14
#